data_AF-A0A7S0YX97-F1
#
_entry.id   AF-A0A7S0YX97-F1
#
_cell.length_a   1.000
_cell.length_b   1.000
_cell.length_c   1.000
_cell.angle_alpha   90.00
_cell.angle_beta   90.00
_cell.angle_gamma   90.00
#
_symmetry.space_group_name_H-M   'P 1'
#
loop_
_entity.id
_entity.type
_entity.pdbx_description
1 polymer ?
#
loop_
_entity_poly.entity_id
_entity_poly.type
_entity_poly.pdbx_seq_one_letter_code
_entity_poly.pdbx_strand_id
1 'polypeptide(L)'
;WTSHGSTVGQVLSSSDGAVWVNEVDYASMALLVSREHAAVASDGLQVVLAGGVRNLGEPSPEMLLRDVAVSFYHCHETGCSNAGREWTPGTRSAQWQERAGSHLVSMGDSMLLVGG
;
A
#
# COMPACT_ATOMS: atom_id res chain seq x y z
N TRP A 1 -1.55 11.02 -21.04
CA TRP A 1 -0.80 9.85 -20.56
C TRP A 1 -1.79 8.90 -19.92
N THR A 2 -2.42 8.05 -20.72
CA THR A 2 -3.34 7.00 -20.24
C THR A 2 -2.71 5.68 -20.64
N SER A 3 -1.86 5.12 -19.78
CA SER A 3 -1.36 3.77 -19.98
C SER A 3 -2.30 2.80 -19.27
N HIS A 4 -3.22 2.22 -20.05
CA HIS A 4 -3.82 0.93 -19.73
C HIS A 4 -2.70 -0.12 -19.79
N GLY A 5 -2.15 -0.42 -18.62
CA GLY A 5 -1.14 -1.45 -18.43
C GLY A 5 -1.00 -1.62 -16.93
N SER A 6 -1.76 -2.56 -16.36
CA SER A 6 -1.71 -2.94 -14.95
C SER A 6 -0.27 -3.14 -14.51
N THR A 7 0.32 -2.14 -13.86
CA THR A 7 1.60 -2.27 -13.17
C THR A 7 1.36 -3.15 -11.95
N VAL A 8 1.98 -4.33 -11.96
CA VAL A 8 1.88 -5.27 -10.86
C VAL A 8 2.53 -4.66 -9.62
N GLY A 9 1.75 -4.39 -8.57
CA GLY A 9 2.18 -4.22 -7.18
C GLY A 9 3.54 -3.57 -6.92
N GLN A 10 3.83 -2.42 -7.53
CA GLN A 10 5.09 -1.70 -7.31
C GLN A 10 4.95 -0.71 -6.14
N VAL A 11 6.03 -0.54 -5.39
CA VAL A 11 6.21 0.51 -4.38
C VAL A 11 7.53 1.17 -4.70
N LEU A 12 7.46 2.45 -5.09
CA LEU A 12 8.64 3.20 -5.48
C LEU A 12 9.04 4.14 -4.33
N SER A 13 10.32 4.17 -4.01
CA SER A 13 10.89 5.11 -3.04
C SER A 13 11.88 6.06 -3.72
N SER A 14 12.07 7.24 -3.12
CA SER A 14 13.07 8.20 -3.55
C SER A 14 13.57 8.99 -2.34
N SER A 15 14.88 9.26 -2.30
CA SER A 15 15.49 10.10 -1.25
C SER A 15 15.71 11.54 -1.71
N ASP A 16 15.70 11.80 -3.02
CA ASP A 16 15.98 13.10 -3.64
C ASP A 16 14.80 13.65 -4.46
N GLY A 17 13.72 12.86 -4.61
CA GLY A 17 12.58 13.17 -5.47
C GLY A 17 12.85 13.05 -6.97
N ALA A 18 14.08 12.72 -7.37
CA ALA A 18 14.52 12.68 -8.77
C ALA A 18 14.77 11.24 -9.25
N VAL A 19 15.34 10.39 -8.40
CA VAL A 19 15.62 8.98 -8.69
C VAL A 19 14.68 8.09 -7.91
N TRP A 20 14.05 7.14 -8.59
CA TRP A 20 13.05 6.25 -8.01
C TRP A 20 13.50 4.80 -8.09
N VAL A 21 13.40 4.09 -6.97
CA VAL A 21 13.80 2.68 -6.83
C VAL A 21 12.57 1.86 -6.47
N ASN A 22 12.41 0.70 -7.09
CA ASN A 22 11.35 -0.24 -6.71
C ASN A 22 11.77 -1.04 -5.48
N GLU A 23 11.02 -0.90 -4.39
CA GLU A 23 11.32 -1.50 -3.09
C GLU A 23 10.72 -2.89 -2.91
N VAL A 24 9.71 -3.26 -3.71
CA VAL A 24 8.90 -4.47 -3.43
C VAL A 24 9.71 -5.74 -3.69
N ASP A 25 9.75 -6.61 -2.69
CA ASP A 25 10.21 -7.98 -2.87
C ASP A 25 9.11 -8.86 -3.49
N TYR A 26 9.50 -9.80 -4.35
CA TYR A 26 8.60 -10.70 -5.09
C TYR A 26 7.65 -11.47 -4.17
N ALA A 27 8.10 -11.84 -2.97
CA ALA A 27 7.29 -12.53 -1.97
C ALA A 27 6.10 -11.68 -1.46
N SER A 28 6.23 -10.34 -1.49
CA SER A 28 5.21 -9.39 -1.03
C SER A 28 4.23 -8.99 -2.13
N MET A 29 4.54 -9.26 -3.40
CA MET A 29 3.69 -8.88 -4.54
C MET A 29 2.28 -9.51 -4.50
N ALA A 30 2.13 -10.67 -3.87
CA ALA A 30 0.83 -11.33 -3.72
C ALA A 30 -0.13 -10.57 -2.78
N LEU A 31 0.41 -9.78 -1.84
CA LEU A 31 -0.36 -8.94 -0.92
C LEU A 31 -0.66 -7.56 -1.52
N LEU A 32 0.25 -7.05 -2.33
CA LEU A 32 0.07 -5.82 -3.10
C LEU A 32 -0.70 -6.09 -4.40
N VAL A 33 -1.95 -6.54 -4.24
CA VAL A 33 -2.89 -6.60 -5.36
C VAL A 33 -2.91 -5.23 -6.05
N SER A 34 -2.76 -5.23 -7.38
CA SER A 34 -2.82 -4.03 -8.20
C SER A 34 -4.10 -3.26 -7.90
N ARG A 35 -3.93 -2.00 -7.49
CA ARG A 35 -5.01 -1.16 -7.00
C ARG A 35 -4.76 0.31 -7.29
N GLU A 36 -5.85 1.04 -7.46
CA GLU A 36 -5.88 2.49 -7.65
C GLU A 36 -6.70 3.13 -6.52
N HIS A 37 -6.51 4.44 -6.29
CA HIS A 37 -7.26 5.19 -5.27
C HIS A 37 -7.18 4.62 -3.84
N ALA A 38 -6.14 3.85 -3.53
CA ALA A 38 -5.88 3.40 -2.17
C ALA A 38 -5.32 4.54 -1.33
N ALA A 39 -5.64 4.54 -0.03
CA ALA A 39 -5.09 5.50 0.91
C ALA A 39 -3.74 5.02 1.44
N VAL A 40 -2.76 5.90 1.50
CA VAL A 40 -1.40 5.59 1.99
C VAL A 40 -0.98 6.63 3.03
N ALA A 41 -0.36 6.17 4.11
CA ALA A 41 0.29 7.01 5.10
C ALA A 41 1.52 6.32 5.67
N SER A 42 2.41 7.12 6.26
CA SER A 42 3.56 6.64 7.01
C SER A 42 3.71 7.46 8.29
N ASP A 43 4.25 6.81 9.32
CA ASP A 43 4.74 7.44 10.55
C ASP A 43 6.28 7.44 10.63
N GLY A 44 6.97 7.06 9.54
CA GLY A 44 8.41 6.91 9.47
C GLY A 44 8.94 5.54 9.92
N LEU A 45 8.16 4.76 10.67
CA LEU A 45 8.49 3.39 11.08
C LEU A 45 7.71 2.34 10.28
N GLN A 46 6.55 2.70 9.75
CA GLN A 46 5.74 1.85 8.89
C GLN A 46 5.11 2.65 7.76
N VAL A 47 4.72 1.93 6.71
CA VAL A 47 3.85 2.41 5.65
C VAL A 47 2.59 1.57 5.68
N VAL A 48 1.44 2.23 5.70
CA VAL A 48 0.13 1.60 5.69
C VAL A 48 -0.56 1.93 4.37
N LEU A 49 -1.11 0.90 3.73
CA LEU A 49 -1.91 0.96 2.52
C LEU A 49 -3.30 0.42 2.86
N ALA A 50 -4.35 1.19 2.58
CA ALA A 50 -5.73 0.82 2.91
C ALA A 50 -6.68 1.00 1.73
N GLY A 51 -7.52 -0.02 1.50
CA GLY A 51 -8.60 -0.01 0.51
C GLY A 51 -8.11 0.17 -0.92
N GLY A 52 -8.91 0.89 -1.71
CA GLY A 52 -8.68 1.15 -3.13
C GLY A 52 -9.59 0.34 -4.05
N VAL A 53 -9.38 0.50 -5.35
CA VAL A 53 -10.08 -0.20 -6.42
C VAL A 53 -9.11 -1.17 -7.07
N ARG A 54 -9.43 -2.46 -7.09
CA ARG A 54 -8.72 -3.44 -7.90
C ARG A 54 -9.28 -3.43 -9.32
N ASN A 55 -8.41 -3.16 -10.29
CA ASN A 55 -8.71 -3.31 -11.70
C ASN A 55 -8.47 -4.77 -12.12
N LEU A 56 -9.55 -5.47 -12.46
CA LEU A 56 -9.51 -6.87 -12.92
C LEU A 56 -9.36 -6.99 -14.45
N GLY A 57 -9.27 -5.85 -15.14
CA GLY A 57 -9.30 -5.76 -16.59
C GLY A 57 -10.70 -5.96 -17.15
N GLU A 58 -10.96 -5.44 -18.35
CA GLU A 58 -12.21 -5.68 -19.07
C GLU A 58 -12.37 -7.18 -19.37
N PRO A 59 -13.55 -7.79 -19.17
CA PRO A 59 -14.86 -7.18 -18.86
C PRO A 59 -15.24 -7.23 -17.37
N SER A 60 -14.27 -7.41 -16.46
CA SER A 60 -14.58 -7.57 -15.03
C SER A 60 -14.80 -6.23 -14.34
N PRO A 61 -15.83 -6.12 -13.49
CA PRO A 61 -16.10 -4.88 -12.77
C PRO A 61 -14.97 -4.54 -11.79
N GLU A 62 -14.78 -3.25 -11.58
CA GLU A 62 -13.96 -2.69 -10.50
C GLU A 62 -14.38 -3.30 -9.16
N MET A 63 -13.39 -3.80 -8.40
CA MET A 63 -13.63 -4.38 -7.07
C MET A 63 -13.08 -3.43 -6.00
N LEU A 64 -13.97 -2.90 -5.17
CA LEU A 64 -13.57 -2.14 -3.99
C LEU A 64 -12.89 -3.06 -2.97
N LEU A 65 -11.80 -2.56 -2.39
CA LEU A 65 -11.02 -3.28 -1.41
C LEU A 65 -11.33 -2.76 -0.01
N ARG A 66 -11.28 -3.68 0.96
CA ARG A 66 -11.38 -3.38 2.40
C ARG A 66 -10.13 -3.81 3.17
N ASP A 67 -9.12 -4.32 2.48
CA ASP A 67 -7.92 -4.82 3.11
C ASP A 67 -6.98 -3.68 3.53
N VAL A 68 -6.08 -4.04 4.43
CA VAL A 68 -4.95 -3.21 4.84
C VAL A 68 -3.70 -4.03 4.61
N ALA A 69 -2.71 -3.42 3.99
CA ALA A 69 -1.35 -3.92 3.96
C ALA A 69 -0.46 -2.97 4.76
N VAL A 70 0.45 -3.53 5.55
CA VAL A 70 1.40 -2.77 6.35
C VAL A 70 2.81 -3.27 6.07
N SER A 71 3.73 -2.34 5.87
CA SER A 71 5.15 -2.60 5.78
C SER A 71 5.88 -1.87 6.88
N PHE A 72 6.79 -2.56 7.55
CA PHE A 72 7.53 -2.03 8.70
C PHE A 72 9.00 -1.82 8.35
N TYR A 73 9.58 -0.79 8.95
CA TYR A 73 11.01 -0.65 9.11
C TYR A 73 11.47 -1.69 10.14
N HIS A 74 12.39 -2.56 9.74
CA HIS A 74 12.94 -3.60 10.61
C HIS A 74 14.46 -3.49 10.68
N CYS A 75 15.01 -3.50 11.89
CA CYS A 75 16.44 -3.68 12.11
C CYS A 75 16.70 -5.05 12.74
N HIS A 76 17.58 -5.81 12.10
CA HIS A 76 18.15 -7.04 12.61
C HIS A 76 19.66 -6.88 12.82
N GLU A 77 20.31 -7.88 13.41
CA GLU A 77 21.76 -7.86 13.67
C GLU A 77 22.60 -7.61 12.40
N THR A 78 22.10 -8.01 11.24
CA THR A 78 22.78 -7.89 9.95
C THR A 78 22.42 -6.62 9.16
N GLY A 79 21.57 -5.74 9.70
CA GLY A 79 21.21 -4.47 9.06
C GLY A 79 19.73 -4.11 9.20
N CYS A 80 19.36 -2.95 8.66
CA CYS A 80 17.99 -2.46 8.65
C CYS A 80 17.41 -2.45 7.24
N SER A 81 16.12 -2.77 7.13
CA SER A 81 15.32 -2.64 5.91
C SER A 81 14.37 -1.46 6.03
N ASN A 82 14.22 -0.72 4.92
CA ASN A 82 13.22 0.33 4.83
C ASN A 82 11.82 -0.26 4.78
N ALA A 83 10.85 0.45 5.38
CA ALA A 83 9.45 0.18 5.12
C ALA A 83 9.15 0.36 3.61
N GLY A 84 8.26 -0.47 3.07
CA GLY A 84 7.90 -0.54 1.66
C GLY A 84 8.38 -1.81 0.95
N ARG A 85 9.32 -2.57 1.55
CA ARG A 85 9.91 -3.78 0.94
C ARG A 85 9.14 -5.06 1.23
N GLU A 86 8.86 -5.30 2.51
CA GLU A 86 8.13 -6.47 2.98
C GLU A 86 6.75 -6.05 3.48
N TRP A 87 5.70 -6.70 2.97
CA TRP A 87 4.33 -6.36 3.32
C TRP A 87 3.67 -7.49 4.08
N THR A 88 2.87 -7.12 5.07
CA THR A 88 2.08 -8.04 5.87
C THR A 88 0.62 -7.59 5.87
N PRO A 89 -0.35 -8.50 6.01
CA PRO A 89 -1.74 -8.12 6.18
C PRO A 89 -1.91 -7.32 7.49
N GLY A 90 -2.33 -6.05 7.38
CA GLY A 90 -2.53 -5.16 8.53
C GLY A 90 -3.66 -5.61 9.44
N THR A 91 -4.71 -6.20 8.86
CA THR A 91 -5.79 -6.83 9.61
C THR A 91 -6.57 -7.78 8.71
N ARG A 92 -6.74 -9.05 9.11
CA ARG A 92 -7.82 -9.91 8.58
C ARG A 92 -9.20 -9.55 9.14
N SER A 93 -9.26 -8.56 10.04
CA SER A 93 -10.41 -8.20 10.88
C SER A 93 -10.83 -6.73 10.78
N ALA A 94 -10.40 -5.97 9.76
CA ALA A 94 -10.92 -4.63 9.54
C ALA A 94 -12.44 -4.69 9.40
N GLN A 95 -13.16 -4.06 10.34
CA GLN A 95 -14.63 -4.08 10.37
C GLN A 95 -15.26 -3.02 9.46
N TRP A 96 -14.44 -2.26 8.72
CA TRP A 96 -14.95 -1.24 7.81
C TRP A 96 -15.44 -1.85 6.49
N GLN A 97 -16.35 -1.12 5.84
CA GLN A 97 -16.80 -1.44 4.49
C GLN A 97 -15.71 -1.15 3.46
N GLU A 98 -15.82 -1.86 2.32
CA GLU A 98 -15.00 -1.65 1.12
C GLU A 98 -15.09 -0.18 0.67
N ARG A 99 -13.95 0.43 0.35
CA ARG A 99 -13.84 1.87 0.09
C ARG A 99 -12.65 2.20 -0.80
N ALA A 100 -12.76 3.31 -1.52
CA ALA A 100 -11.70 3.87 -2.33
C ALA A 100 -11.75 5.39 -2.27
N GLY A 101 -10.63 6.05 -2.56
CA GLY A 101 -10.54 7.52 -2.46
C GLY A 101 -10.56 8.05 -1.03
N SER A 102 -10.34 7.19 -0.04
CA SER A 102 -10.19 7.59 1.35
C SER A 102 -8.90 8.39 1.59
N HIS A 103 -8.87 9.15 2.67
CA HIS A 103 -7.66 9.80 3.17
C HIS A 103 -7.15 9.06 4.40
N LEU A 104 -5.86 8.76 4.42
CA LEU A 104 -5.18 8.18 5.57
C LEU A 104 -4.19 9.21 6.11
N VAL A 105 -4.24 9.45 7.43
CA VAL A 105 -3.40 10.45 8.09
C VAL A 105 -2.72 9.81 9.29
N SER A 106 -1.40 10.01 9.42
CA SER A 106 -0.67 9.67 10.63
C SER A 106 -0.79 10.79 11.66
N MET A 107 -1.15 10.46 12.89
CA MET A 107 -1.36 11.38 14.00
C MET A 107 -0.87 10.77 15.31
N GLY A 108 0.31 11.18 15.77
CA GLY A 108 0.97 10.57 16.93
C GLY A 108 1.20 9.09 16.70
N ASP A 109 0.77 8.26 17.64
CA ASP A 109 0.89 6.78 17.57
C ASP A 109 -0.31 6.12 16.87
N SER A 110 -1.12 6.90 16.14
CA SER A 110 -2.35 6.43 15.52
C SER A 110 -2.42 6.83 14.05
N MET A 111 -3.12 6.04 13.25
CA MET A 111 -3.49 6.39 11.88
C MET A 111 -5.01 6.47 11.75
N LEU A 112 -5.48 7.53 11.11
CA LEU A 112 -6.90 7.80 10.90
C LEU A 112 -7.26 7.65 9.42
N LEU A 113 -8.17 6.74 9.12
CA LEU A 113 -8.75 6.57 7.78
C LEU A 113 -10.11 7.28 7.74
N VAL A 114 -10.28 8.23 6.82
CA VAL A 114 -11.47 9.08 6.73
C VAL A 114 -12.01 9.12 5.29
N GLY A 115 -13.33 9.01 5.15
CA GLY A 115 -14.02 9.06 3.86
C GLY A 115 -13.82 7.82 2.99
N GLY A 116 -14.21 7.96 1.72
CA GLY A 116 -14.26 6.87 0.74
C GLY A 116 -15.41 5.90 0.97
#